data_AF-A0A6A2ZSX7-F1
#
_entry.id   AF-A0A6A2ZSX7-F1
#
_cell.length_a   1.000
_cell.length_b   1.000
_cell.length_c   1.000
_cell.angle_alpha   90.00
_cell.angle_beta   90.00
_cell.angle_gamma   90.00
#
_symmetry.space_group_name_H-M   'P 1'
#
loop_
_entity.id
_entity.type
_entity.pdbx_description
1 polymer ?
#
loop_
_entity_poly.entity_id
_entity_poly.type
_entity_poly.pdbx_seq_one_letter_code
_entity_poly.pdbx_strand_id
1 'polypeptide(L)'
;MGVALSITAFPVLARILAELKLLTTEVGRMAMSAAAVNDVAAWILLALAVALSGSNNSPVVSLWVFLSGCVFVICLTLILPPFFKWMACRCHDGEPVEEVYICAILAVVLAAGFITDAIGIHAMFGAFVVGVLFPKEGPFAHALVEKVEDLVSGLFLPLYFASSGLKTNVATIQGLQSWGLLALVIFTACFGKILGTVVVSLFCKVPLREALALGFLMNTKGLVELIVLNIGKDRKVLNDQTFAIMVLMALFTTFITTPVVLAVYKPARKRKVDYKYRTIERKNPDTQLRILACFHSARNIPSMINLLEASRGVKKREGLSVYALHLMELSERSSAILMVHKARKNGFPSGIRAGTPVVIMLLWHLRLSNN
;
A
#
# COMPACT_ATOMS: atom_id res chain seq x y z
N MET A 1 -9.27 9.00 -22.70
CA MET A 1 -9.93 7.69 -22.53
C MET A 1 -8.93 6.60 -22.17
N GLY A 2 -8.01 6.19 -23.06
CA GLY A 2 -7.09 5.07 -22.81
C GLY A 2 -6.21 5.21 -21.55
N VAL A 3 -5.67 6.40 -21.30
CA VAL A 3 -4.90 6.70 -20.07
C VAL A 3 -5.73 6.48 -18.81
N ALA A 4 -6.97 6.99 -18.76
CA ALA A 4 -7.88 6.81 -17.62
C ALA A 4 -8.21 5.34 -17.38
N LEU A 5 -8.46 4.56 -18.44
CA LEU A 5 -8.75 3.13 -18.32
C LEU A 5 -7.52 2.32 -17.86
N SER A 6 -6.31 2.76 -18.21
CA SER A 6 -5.06 2.09 -17.84
C SER A 6 -4.60 2.38 -16.40
N ILE A 7 -5.06 3.46 -15.77
CA ILE A 7 -4.67 3.78 -14.40
C ILE A 7 -5.20 2.73 -13.41
N THR A 8 -4.34 2.31 -12.50
CA THR A 8 -4.63 1.39 -11.39
C THR A 8 -4.22 2.14 -10.13
N ALA A 9 -5.13 2.31 -9.18
CA ALA A 9 -4.88 3.20 -8.07
C ALA A 9 -4.02 2.52 -6.98
N PHE A 10 -2.71 2.80 -6.98
CA PHE A 10 -1.78 2.25 -5.99
C PHE A 10 -2.24 2.44 -4.52
N PRO A 11 -2.68 3.63 -4.06
CA PRO A 11 -3.07 3.80 -2.65
C PRO A 11 -4.29 2.97 -2.25
N VAL A 12 -5.26 2.82 -3.16
CA VAL A 12 -6.48 2.05 -2.92
C VAL A 12 -6.16 0.56 -2.93
N LEU A 13 -5.34 0.11 -3.89
CA LEU A 13 -4.85 -1.25 -3.92
C LEU A 13 -4.09 -1.63 -2.65
N ALA A 14 -3.23 -0.74 -2.15
CA ALA A 14 -2.45 -0.94 -0.93
C ALA A 14 -3.37 -1.16 0.28
N ARG A 15 -4.43 -0.34 0.42
CA ARG A 15 -5.43 -0.48 1.48
C ARG A 15 -6.22 -1.79 1.36
N ILE A 16 -6.71 -2.14 0.16
CA ILE A 16 -7.42 -3.40 -0.08
C ILE A 16 -6.53 -4.60 0.29
N LEU A 17 -5.26 -4.60 -0.14
CA LEU A 17 -4.31 -5.67 0.22
C LEU A 17 -4.02 -5.72 1.72
N ALA A 18 -4.02 -4.57 2.41
CA ALA A 18 -3.84 -4.50 3.86
C ALA A 18 -5.01 -5.14 4.60
N GLU A 19 -6.24 -4.74 4.25
CA GLU A 19 -7.48 -5.29 4.80
C GLU A 19 -7.60 -6.79 4.55
N LEU A 20 -7.21 -7.26 3.35
CA LEU A 20 -7.19 -8.67 3.01
C LEU A 20 -6.03 -9.45 3.62
N LYS A 21 -5.09 -8.79 4.33
CA LYS A 21 -3.86 -9.38 4.89
C LYS A 21 -2.99 -10.07 3.84
N LEU A 22 -3.01 -9.58 2.60
CA LEU A 22 -2.28 -10.13 1.45
C LEU A 22 -1.01 -9.35 1.10
N LEU A 23 -0.76 -8.20 1.72
CA LEU A 23 0.41 -7.35 1.41
C LEU A 23 1.75 -8.07 1.46
N THR A 24 1.93 -9.02 2.38
CA THR A 24 3.19 -9.76 2.56
C THR A 24 3.30 -11.00 1.68
N THR A 25 2.25 -11.32 0.91
CA THR A 25 2.27 -12.46 -0.02
C THR A 25 3.03 -12.10 -1.30
N GLU A 26 3.50 -13.13 -2.02
CA GLU A 26 4.14 -12.94 -3.33
C GLU A 26 3.22 -12.17 -4.29
N VAL A 27 1.93 -12.51 -4.32
CA VAL A 27 0.92 -11.83 -5.15
C VAL A 27 0.75 -10.36 -4.73
N GLY A 28 0.64 -10.07 -3.44
CA GLY A 28 0.52 -8.70 -2.94
C GLY A 28 1.75 -7.85 -3.27
N ARG A 29 2.96 -8.42 -3.15
CA ARG A 29 4.20 -7.71 -3.49
C ARG A 29 4.32 -7.45 -4.99
N MET A 30 3.97 -8.43 -5.83
CA MET A 30 3.91 -8.25 -7.29
C MET A 30 2.89 -7.17 -7.66
N ALA A 31 1.68 -7.22 -7.09
CA ALA A 31 0.63 -6.24 -7.32
C ALA A 31 1.07 -4.81 -6.96
N MET A 32 1.65 -4.63 -5.77
CA MET A 32 2.15 -3.32 -5.32
C MET A 32 3.25 -2.77 -6.23
N SER A 33 4.20 -3.62 -6.66
CA SER A 33 5.26 -3.20 -7.58
C SER A 33 4.73 -2.83 -8.97
N ALA A 34 3.81 -3.63 -9.52
CA ALA A 34 3.19 -3.37 -10.81
C ALA A 34 2.36 -2.09 -10.79
N ALA A 35 1.58 -1.86 -9.73
CA ALA A 35 0.80 -0.64 -9.55
C ALA A 35 1.70 0.60 -9.42
N ALA A 36 2.82 0.52 -8.70
CA ALA A 36 3.77 1.63 -8.60
C ALA A 36 4.39 2.00 -9.96
N VAL A 37 4.77 1.01 -10.77
CA VAL A 37 5.28 1.25 -12.14
C VAL A 37 4.18 1.83 -13.02
N ASN A 38 2.94 1.33 -12.90
CA ASN A 38 1.80 1.84 -13.65
C ASN A 38 1.47 3.30 -13.30
N ASP A 39 1.59 3.69 -12.02
CA ASP A 39 1.43 5.09 -11.60
C ASP A 39 2.49 5.98 -12.25
N VAL A 40 3.78 5.60 -12.21
CA VAL A 40 4.84 6.36 -12.89
C VAL A 40 4.58 6.48 -14.39
N ALA A 41 4.18 5.39 -15.04
CA ALA A 41 3.83 5.39 -16.46
C ALA A 41 2.61 6.29 -16.75
N ALA A 42 1.58 6.24 -15.91
CA ALA A 42 0.40 7.09 -16.04
C ALA A 42 0.75 8.57 -15.95
N TRP A 43 1.68 8.94 -15.06
CA TRP A 43 2.15 10.32 -14.95
C TRP A 43 2.94 10.79 -16.17
N ILE A 44 3.80 9.93 -16.73
CA ILE A 44 4.52 10.22 -17.98
C ILE A 44 3.52 10.40 -19.13
N LEU A 45 2.53 9.50 -19.24
CA LEU A 45 1.49 9.59 -20.27
C LEU A 45 0.59 10.81 -20.09
N LEU A 46 0.30 11.22 -18.85
CA LEU A 46 -0.45 12.43 -18.56
C LEU A 46 0.35 13.67 -18.96
N ALA A 47 1.64 13.73 -18.63
CA ALA A 47 2.53 14.81 -19.05
C ALA A 47 2.60 14.91 -20.58
N LEU A 48 2.72 13.77 -21.27
CA LEU A 48 2.68 13.71 -22.72
C LEU A 48 1.32 14.17 -23.28
N ALA A 49 0.21 13.74 -22.69
CA ALA A 49 -1.13 14.16 -23.11
C ALA A 49 -1.33 15.67 -22.95
N VAL A 50 -0.84 16.26 -21.86
CA VAL A 50 -0.86 17.72 -21.65
C VAL A 50 -0.02 18.42 -22.71
N ALA A 51 1.22 17.95 -22.94
CA ALA A 51 2.12 18.50 -23.95
C ALA A 51 1.52 18.47 -25.37
N LEU A 52 0.80 17.40 -25.73
CA LEU A 52 0.14 17.25 -27.03
C LEU A 52 -1.19 18.03 -27.13
N SER A 53 -1.86 18.28 -26.00
CA SER A 53 -3.12 19.05 -25.96
C SER A 53 -2.94 20.57 -26.04
N GLY A 54 -1.71 21.06 -25.90
CA GLY A 54 -1.37 22.46 -26.06
C GLY A 54 -1.49 22.90 -27.51
N SER A 55 -2.68 23.36 -27.89
CA SER A 55 -2.96 24.04 -29.17
C SER A 55 -1.88 25.10 -29.47
N ASN A 56 -1.19 24.97 -30.61
CA ASN A 56 -0.34 25.98 -31.25
C ASN A 56 0.85 26.58 -30.47
N ASN A 57 1.24 26.04 -29.32
CA ASN A 57 2.34 26.61 -28.55
C ASN A 57 3.69 25.95 -28.87
N SER A 58 4.64 26.79 -29.25
CA SER A 58 6.02 26.47 -29.58
C SER A 58 6.67 25.52 -28.55
N PRO A 59 7.58 24.61 -28.96
CA PRO A 59 8.25 23.64 -28.07
C PRO A 59 8.95 24.26 -26.84
N VAL A 60 9.23 25.57 -26.88
CA VAL A 60 9.69 26.38 -25.74
C VAL A 60 8.77 26.36 -24.53
N VAL A 61 7.44 26.25 -24.68
CA VAL A 61 6.53 26.20 -23.52
C VAL A 61 6.69 24.87 -22.77
N SER A 62 6.77 23.75 -23.49
CA SER A 62 7.00 22.43 -22.88
C SER A 62 8.38 22.36 -22.19
N LEU A 63 9.41 22.93 -22.83
CA LEU A 63 10.75 23.07 -22.25
C LEU A 63 10.74 23.95 -20.99
N TRP A 64 9.99 25.05 -21.00
CA TRP A 64 9.86 25.96 -19.86
C TRP A 64 9.18 25.27 -18.66
N VAL A 65 8.09 24.55 -18.90
CA VAL A 65 7.37 23.77 -17.88
C VAL A 65 8.27 22.67 -17.31
N PHE A 66 9.01 21.97 -18.16
CA PHE A 66 9.95 20.94 -17.71
C PHE A 66 11.07 21.53 -16.85
N LEU A 67 11.71 22.61 -17.31
CA LEU A 67 12.83 23.24 -16.62
C LEU A 67 12.40 23.85 -15.28
N SER A 68 11.27 24.55 -15.25
CA SER A 68 10.68 25.09 -14.02
C SER A 68 10.25 23.99 -13.05
N GLY A 69 9.73 22.86 -13.54
CA GLY A 69 9.47 21.67 -12.74
C GLY A 69 10.74 21.08 -12.11
N CYS A 70 11.83 20.94 -12.88
CA CYS A 70 13.12 20.49 -12.35
C CYS A 70 13.66 21.43 -11.27
N VAL A 71 13.64 22.74 -11.51
CA VAL A 71 14.06 23.76 -10.55
C VAL A 71 13.21 23.68 -9.28
N PHE A 72 11.90 23.51 -9.41
CA PHE A 72 10.99 23.35 -8.28
C PHE A 72 11.34 22.13 -7.43
N VAL A 73 11.54 20.96 -8.06
CA VAL A 73 11.93 19.74 -7.33
C VAL A 73 13.27 19.91 -6.61
N ILE A 74 14.27 20.52 -7.27
CA ILE A 74 15.57 20.82 -6.67
C ILE A 74 15.43 21.79 -5.49
N CYS A 75 14.61 22.82 -5.63
CA CYS A 75 14.35 23.78 -4.56
C CYS A 75 13.71 23.09 -3.35
N LEU A 76 12.69 22.25 -3.58
CA LEU A 76 12.03 21.48 -2.52
C LEU A 76 13.01 20.50 -1.83
N THR A 77 13.86 19.80 -2.59
CA THR A 77 14.83 18.85 -2.01
C THR A 77 15.89 19.53 -1.17
N LEU A 78 16.18 20.82 -1.40
CA LEU A 78 17.11 21.60 -0.59
C LEU A 78 16.45 22.24 0.64
N ILE A 79 15.20 22.73 0.51
CA ILE A 79 14.52 23.50 1.57
C ILE A 79 13.78 22.60 2.56
N LEU A 80 13.10 21.53 2.10
CA LEU A 80 12.23 20.74 2.98
C LEU A 80 12.98 19.86 3.98
N PRO A 81 14.06 19.16 3.62
CA PRO A 81 14.80 18.34 4.58
C PRO A 81 15.36 19.13 5.79
N PRO A 82 15.98 20.32 5.64
CA PRO A 82 16.40 21.09 6.81
C PRO A 82 15.21 21.63 7.60
N PHE A 83 14.12 22.04 6.94
CA PHE A 83 12.89 22.48 7.61
C PHE A 83 12.28 21.36 8.48
N PHE A 84 12.14 20.15 7.94
CA PHE A 84 11.64 18.99 8.68
C PHE A 84 12.59 18.55 9.80
N LYS A 85 13.91 18.62 9.60
CA LYS A 85 14.89 18.35 10.66
C LYS A 85 14.79 19.39 11.78
N TRP A 86 14.65 20.67 11.44
CA TRP A 86 14.48 21.74 12.41
C TRP A 86 13.21 21.55 13.25
N MET A 87 12.09 21.22 12.61
CA MET A 87 10.85 20.87 13.31
C MET A 87 11.02 19.63 14.21
N ALA A 88 11.66 18.57 13.69
CA ALA A 88 11.88 17.34 14.45
C ALA A 88 12.80 17.57 15.68
N CYS A 89 13.80 18.44 15.59
CA CYS A 89 14.65 18.80 16.73
C CYS A 89 13.93 19.68 17.77
N ARG A 90 12.85 20.35 17.39
CA ARG A 90 12.06 21.21 18.28
C ARG A 90 11.02 20.41 19.09
N CYS A 91 10.61 19.25 18.59
CA CYS A 91 9.76 18.32 19.32
C CYS A 91 10.60 17.50 20.32
N HIS A 92 10.42 17.76 21.62
CA HIS A 92 10.99 16.95 22.69
C HIS A 92 10.30 15.57 22.72
N ASP A 93 11.06 14.51 23.00
CA ASP A 93 10.53 13.15 23.12
C ASP A 93 9.41 13.07 24.19
N GLY A 94 8.16 12.95 23.74
CA GLY A 94 7.01 12.60 24.60
C GLY A 94 5.85 13.61 24.67
N GLU A 95 6.00 14.82 24.16
CA GLU A 95 4.91 15.81 24.11
C GLU A 95 4.00 15.58 22.89
N PRO A 96 2.67 15.80 23.00
CA PRO A 96 1.76 15.72 21.85
C PRO A 96 2.21 16.71 20.78
N VAL A 97 2.24 16.27 19.52
CA VAL A 97 2.55 17.15 18.38
C VAL A 97 1.58 18.34 18.42
N GLU A 98 2.11 19.55 18.63
CA GLU A 98 1.28 20.76 18.62
C GLU A 98 0.55 20.88 17.27
N GLU A 99 -0.73 21.26 17.33
CA GLU A 99 -1.59 21.44 16.13
C GLU A 99 -0.96 22.39 15.09
N VAL A 100 -0.10 23.30 15.56
CA VAL A 100 0.70 24.21 14.74
C VAL A 100 1.54 23.49 13.69
N TYR A 101 2.15 22.33 14.02
CA TYR A 101 2.97 21.57 13.07
C TYR A 101 2.12 20.90 11.99
N ILE A 102 0.91 20.46 12.33
CA ILE A 102 -0.06 19.91 11.36
C ILE A 102 -0.46 21.01 10.38
N CYS A 103 -0.85 22.18 10.90
CA CYS A 103 -1.19 23.35 10.10
C CYS A 103 -0.03 23.78 9.20
N ALA A 104 1.21 23.79 9.71
CA ALA A 104 2.40 24.14 8.95
C ALA A 104 2.61 23.17 7.77
N ILE A 105 2.46 21.86 7.99
CA ILE A 105 2.64 20.87 6.91
C ILE A 105 1.53 20.94 5.89
N LEU A 106 0.28 21.08 6.33
CA LEU A 106 -0.84 21.27 5.40
C LEU A 106 -0.64 22.54 4.56
N ALA A 107 -0.16 23.62 5.16
CA ALA A 107 0.20 24.85 4.45
C ALA A 107 1.34 24.63 3.44
N VAL A 108 2.40 23.89 3.81
CA VAL A 108 3.50 23.53 2.88
C VAL A 108 2.98 22.68 1.72
N VAL A 109 2.11 21.69 1.99
CA VAL A 109 1.51 20.84 0.95
C VAL A 109 0.64 21.66 0.00
N LEU A 110 -0.19 22.56 0.53
CA LEU A 110 -1.03 23.46 -0.27
C LEU A 110 -0.20 24.45 -1.09
N ALA A 111 0.83 25.05 -0.50
CA ALA A 111 1.74 25.95 -1.18
C ALA A 111 2.51 25.24 -2.31
N ALA A 112 3.03 24.04 -2.05
CA ALA A 112 3.70 23.23 -3.07
C ALA A 112 2.74 22.87 -4.22
N GLY A 113 1.49 22.48 -3.89
CA GLY A 113 0.46 22.21 -4.88
C GLY A 113 0.14 23.44 -5.74
N PHE A 114 -0.07 24.59 -5.11
CA PHE A 114 -0.33 25.86 -5.79
C PHE A 114 0.80 26.29 -6.73
N ILE A 115 2.06 26.18 -6.28
CA ILE A 115 3.22 26.50 -7.12
C ILE A 115 3.30 25.54 -8.31
N THR A 116 3.07 24.23 -8.12
CA THR A 116 3.06 23.29 -9.24
C THR A 116 1.94 23.56 -10.24
N ASP A 117 0.75 23.93 -9.77
CA ASP A 117 -0.37 24.29 -10.63
C ASP A 117 -0.09 25.56 -11.44
N ALA A 118 0.53 26.56 -10.81
CA ALA A 118 0.97 27.79 -11.47
C ALA A 118 2.04 27.56 -12.54
N ILE A 119 2.90 26.54 -12.37
CA ILE A 119 3.88 26.12 -13.38
C ILE A 119 3.20 25.41 -14.58
N GLY A 120 1.93 25.01 -14.45
CA GLY A 120 1.21 24.23 -15.47
C GLY A 120 1.39 22.72 -15.31
N ILE A 121 2.01 22.28 -14.21
CA ILE A 121 2.02 20.89 -13.77
C ILE A 121 0.78 20.66 -12.89
N HIS A 122 0.31 19.43 -12.75
CA HIS A 122 -0.84 19.18 -11.89
C HIS A 122 -0.49 19.34 -10.39
N ALA A 123 -1.32 20.05 -9.61
CA ALA A 123 -1.14 20.30 -8.16
C ALA A 123 -0.79 19.06 -7.31
N MET A 124 -1.28 17.87 -7.70
CA MET A 124 -0.98 16.61 -6.99
C MET A 124 0.52 16.29 -6.95
N PHE A 125 1.29 16.72 -7.96
CA PHE A 125 2.73 16.50 -7.99
C PHE A 125 3.47 17.26 -6.88
N GLY A 126 3.08 18.51 -6.61
CA GLY A 126 3.69 19.29 -5.53
C GLY A 126 3.50 18.60 -4.18
N ALA A 127 2.27 18.18 -3.89
CA ALA A 127 1.94 17.43 -2.68
C ALA A 127 2.71 16.09 -2.58
N PHE A 128 2.85 15.37 -3.70
CA PHE A 128 3.58 14.10 -3.74
C PHE A 128 5.08 14.29 -3.43
N VAL A 129 5.73 15.29 -4.02
CA VAL A 129 7.15 15.57 -3.75
C VAL A 129 7.38 15.91 -2.28
N VAL A 130 6.51 16.73 -1.69
CA VAL A 130 6.55 17.04 -0.24
C VAL A 130 6.44 15.75 0.60
N GLY A 131 5.51 14.86 0.26
CA GLY A 131 5.34 13.57 0.94
C GLY A 131 6.54 12.62 0.79
N VAL A 132 7.22 12.62 -0.36
CA VAL A 132 8.43 11.81 -0.59
C VAL A 132 9.62 12.32 0.22
N LEU A 133 9.74 13.64 0.37
CA LEU A 133 10.80 14.30 1.16
C LEU A 133 10.55 14.27 2.67
N PHE A 134 9.33 13.92 3.08
CA PHE A 134 8.94 13.84 4.48
C PHE A 134 9.78 12.81 5.25
N PRO A 135 10.26 13.12 6.47
CA PRO A 135 11.09 12.22 7.25
C PRO A 135 10.34 10.92 7.56
N LYS A 136 10.99 9.78 7.33
CA LYS A 136 10.40 8.44 7.55
C LYS A 136 10.68 7.88 8.95
N GLU A 137 11.54 8.55 9.72
CA GLU A 137 12.03 8.06 10.99
C GLU A 137 11.81 9.13 12.08
N GLY A 138 11.42 8.69 13.27
CA GLY A 138 11.23 9.53 14.45
C GLY A 138 9.80 9.49 15.01
N PRO A 139 9.61 9.74 16.32
CA PRO A 139 8.29 9.76 16.95
C PRO A 139 7.41 10.88 16.37
N PHE A 140 8.02 12.03 16.04
CA PHE A 140 7.35 13.14 15.36
C PHE A 140 6.71 12.74 14.02
N ALA A 141 7.46 12.04 13.17
CA ALA A 141 6.97 11.60 11.86
C ALA A 141 5.77 10.66 12.00
N HIS A 142 5.80 9.76 12.98
CA HIS A 142 4.70 8.82 13.22
C HIS A 142 3.42 9.53 13.71
N ALA A 143 3.53 10.35 14.75
CA ALA A 143 2.39 11.05 15.33
C ALA A 143 1.72 11.99 14.30
N LEU A 144 2.52 12.63 13.47
CA LEU A 144 2.03 13.55 12.45
C LEU A 144 1.38 12.84 11.27
N VAL A 145 1.95 11.73 10.80
CA VAL A 145 1.30 10.88 9.79
C VAL A 145 -0.03 10.35 10.29
N GLU A 146 -0.12 9.95 11.56
CA GLU A 146 -1.37 9.47 12.16
C GLU A 146 -2.45 10.57 12.16
N LYS A 147 -2.11 11.78 12.61
CA LYS A 147 -3.06 12.90 12.63
C LYS A 147 -3.51 13.33 11.24
N VAL A 148 -2.59 13.36 10.27
CA VAL A 148 -2.92 13.67 8.87
C VAL A 148 -3.78 12.56 8.27
N GLU A 149 -3.50 11.29 8.57
CA GLU A 149 -4.30 10.16 8.11
C GLU A 149 -5.72 10.20 8.67
N ASP A 150 -5.88 10.52 9.97
CA ASP A 150 -7.19 10.69 10.61
C ASP A 150 -8.00 11.82 9.94
N LEU A 151 -7.37 12.96 9.65
CA LEU A 151 -8.02 14.08 8.97
C LEU A 151 -8.41 13.73 7.52
N VAL A 152 -7.51 13.08 6.78
CA VAL A 152 -7.74 12.73 5.38
C VAL A 152 -8.81 11.64 5.27
N SER A 153 -8.75 10.60 6.09
CA SER A 153 -9.71 9.49 6.07
C SER A 153 -11.06 9.86 6.65
N GLY A 154 -11.09 10.68 7.70
CA GLY A 154 -12.32 11.09 8.38
C GLY A 154 -13.10 12.20 7.67
N LEU A 155 -12.41 13.12 6.99
CA LEU A 155 -13.04 14.33 6.42
C LEU A 155 -12.82 14.48 4.91
N PHE A 156 -11.57 14.60 4.46
CA PHE A 156 -11.30 14.99 3.06
C PHE A 156 -11.71 13.92 2.05
N LEU A 157 -11.47 12.66 2.35
CA LEU A 157 -11.77 11.54 1.45
C LEU A 157 -13.30 11.37 1.26
N PRO A 158 -14.14 11.33 2.32
CA PRO A 158 -15.59 11.35 2.18
C PRO A 158 -16.12 12.57 1.41
N LEU A 159 -15.64 13.78 1.71
CA LEU A 159 -16.05 15.01 1.02
C LEU A 159 -15.70 14.98 -0.47
N TYR A 160 -14.52 14.48 -0.83
CA TYR A 160 -14.10 14.32 -2.22
C TYR A 160 -15.05 13.37 -2.98
N PHE A 161 -15.36 12.22 -2.41
CA PHE A 161 -16.30 11.27 -3.02
C PHE A 161 -17.72 11.83 -3.11
N ALA A 162 -18.19 12.57 -2.11
CA ALA A 162 -19.50 13.24 -2.16
C ALA A 162 -19.56 14.30 -3.26
N SER A 163 -18.54 15.15 -3.37
CA SER A 163 -18.47 16.18 -4.42
C SER A 163 -18.39 15.58 -5.82
N SER A 164 -17.54 14.57 -6.02
CA SER A 164 -17.42 13.86 -7.30
C SER A 164 -18.70 13.10 -7.64
N GLY A 165 -19.37 12.52 -6.65
CA GLY A 165 -20.67 11.86 -6.81
C GLY A 165 -21.77 12.83 -7.23
N LEU A 166 -21.83 14.02 -6.62
CA LEU A 166 -22.82 15.04 -6.98
C LEU A 166 -22.60 15.59 -8.39
N LYS A 167 -21.36 15.68 -8.86
CA LYS A 167 -21.03 16.00 -10.27
C LYS A 167 -21.39 14.90 -11.26
N THR A 168 -21.70 13.70 -10.78
CA THR A 168 -22.01 12.52 -11.60
C THR A 168 -23.51 12.45 -11.87
N ASN A 169 -23.93 12.88 -13.05
CA ASN A 169 -25.34 12.82 -13.44
C ASN A 169 -25.67 11.51 -14.16
N VAL A 170 -26.11 10.50 -13.42
CA VAL A 170 -26.49 9.18 -13.98
C VAL A 170 -27.74 9.27 -14.87
N ALA A 171 -28.59 10.29 -14.67
CA ALA A 171 -29.79 10.52 -15.48
C ALA A 171 -29.49 10.97 -16.92
N THR A 172 -28.22 11.31 -17.23
CA THR A 172 -27.76 11.57 -18.61
C THR A 172 -27.57 10.30 -19.44
N ILE A 173 -27.51 9.12 -18.79
CA ILE A 173 -27.39 7.84 -19.48
C ILE A 173 -28.78 7.38 -19.94
N GLN A 174 -29.24 7.95 -21.05
CA GLN A 174 -30.53 7.61 -21.65
C GLN A 174 -30.34 6.74 -22.89
N GLY A 175 -31.20 5.73 -23.04
CA GLY A 175 -31.23 4.84 -24.20
C GLY A 175 -30.38 3.56 -24.07
N LEU A 176 -30.84 2.50 -24.74
CA LEU A 176 -30.23 1.16 -24.72
C LEU A 176 -28.80 1.17 -25.30
N GLN A 177 -28.52 2.06 -26.25
CA GLN A 177 -27.18 2.25 -26.84
C GLN A 177 -26.17 2.76 -25.81
N SER A 178 -26.54 3.71 -24.95
CA SER A 178 -25.70 4.28 -23.90
C SER A 178 -25.33 3.25 -22.83
N TRP A 179 -26.30 2.42 -22.44
CA TRP A 179 -26.09 1.28 -21.54
C TRP A 179 -25.25 0.17 -22.18
N GLY A 180 -25.44 -0.09 -23.48
CA GLY A 180 -24.60 -1.00 -24.25
C GLY A 180 -23.15 -0.53 -24.33
N LEU A 181 -22.93 0.77 -24.54
CA LEU A 181 -21.60 1.38 -24.59
C LEU A 181 -20.91 1.37 -23.22
N LEU A 182 -21.67 1.60 -22.14
CA LEU A 182 -21.20 1.38 -20.76
C LEU A 182 -20.76 -0.06 -20.54
N ALA A 183 -21.61 -1.04 -20.86
CA ALA A 183 -21.30 -2.46 -20.69
C ALA A 183 -20.07 -2.87 -21.51
N LEU A 184 -19.96 -2.36 -22.74
CA LEU A 184 -18.81 -2.59 -23.61
C LEU A 184 -17.54 -1.98 -23.03
N VAL A 185 -17.56 -0.74 -22.55
CA VAL A 185 -16.40 -0.09 -21.93
C VAL A 185 -15.97 -0.84 -20.66
N ILE A 186 -16.92 -1.24 -19.82
CA ILE A 186 -16.64 -2.06 -18.63
C ILE A 186 -15.98 -3.37 -19.06
N PHE A 187 -16.58 -4.09 -20.02
CA PHE A 187 -16.09 -5.37 -20.48
C PHE A 187 -14.69 -5.26 -21.08
N THR A 188 -14.46 -4.33 -22.01
CA THR A 188 -13.17 -4.13 -22.66
C THR A 188 -12.09 -3.70 -21.66
N ALA A 189 -12.41 -2.81 -20.72
CA ALA A 189 -11.44 -2.34 -19.75
C ALA A 189 -11.08 -3.42 -18.72
N CYS A 190 -12.07 -4.13 -18.17
CA CYS A 190 -11.82 -5.29 -17.31
C CYS A 190 -11.06 -6.37 -18.05
N PHE A 191 -11.56 -6.79 -19.20
CA PHE A 191 -11.00 -7.91 -19.95
C PHE A 191 -9.59 -7.60 -20.43
N GLY A 192 -9.33 -6.39 -20.95
CA GLY A 192 -7.99 -5.98 -21.38
C GLY A 192 -6.97 -6.03 -20.25
N LYS A 193 -7.31 -5.49 -19.07
CA LYS A 193 -6.42 -5.51 -17.91
C LYS A 193 -6.25 -6.89 -17.31
N ILE A 194 -7.34 -7.62 -17.08
CA ILE A 194 -7.29 -8.97 -16.49
C ILE A 194 -6.53 -9.89 -17.44
N LEU A 195 -6.87 -9.91 -18.73
CA LEU A 195 -6.24 -10.81 -19.68
C LEU A 195 -4.76 -10.46 -19.87
N GLY A 196 -4.42 -9.18 -20.04
CA GLY A 196 -3.03 -8.75 -20.19
C GLY A 196 -2.16 -9.13 -18.99
N THR A 197 -2.66 -8.89 -17.78
CA THR A 197 -1.93 -9.23 -16.55
C THR A 197 -1.84 -10.74 -16.33
N VAL A 198 -2.91 -11.50 -16.60
CA VAL A 198 -2.91 -12.97 -16.48
C VAL A 198 -1.95 -13.60 -17.47
N VAL A 199 -1.96 -13.16 -18.73
CA VAL A 199 -1.07 -13.68 -19.78
C VAL A 199 0.39 -13.43 -19.41
N VAL A 200 0.75 -12.20 -19.02
CA VAL A 200 2.12 -11.87 -18.59
C VAL A 200 2.52 -12.67 -17.34
N SER A 201 1.61 -12.84 -16.38
CA SER A 201 1.87 -13.61 -15.17
C SER A 201 2.10 -15.10 -15.45
N LEU A 202 1.37 -15.67 -16.41
CA LEU A 202 1.56 -17.05 -16.85
C LEU A 202 2.92 -17.23 -17.54
N PHE A 203 3.37 -16.26 -18.35
CA PHE A 203 4.73 -16.25 -18.89
C PHE A 203 5.80 -16.18 -17.80
N CYS A 204 5.52 -15.48 -16.70
CA CYS A 204 6.37 -15.45 -15.51
C CYS A 204 6.25 -16.71 -14.61
N LYS A 205 5.56 -17.77 -15.06
CA LYS A 205 5.34 -19.04 -14.34
C LYS A 205 4.58 -18.91 -13.01
N VAL A 206 3.74 -17.89 -12.87
CA VAL A 206 2.83 -17.73 -11.72
C VAL A 206 1.63 -18.67 -11.89
N PRO A 207 1.18 -19.40 -10.85
CA PRO A 207 0.05 -20.31 -10.98
C PRO A 207 -1.24 -19.56 -11.34
N LEU A 208 -2.10 -20.17 -12.16
CA LEU A 208 -3.28 -19.52 -12.75
C LEU A 208 -4.20 -18.82 -11.72
N ARG A 209 -4.34 -19.38 -10.52
CA ARG A 209 -5.15 -18.77 -9.45
C ARG A 209 -4.55 -17.47 -8.93
N GLU A 210 -3.23 -17.42 -8.80
CA GLU A 210 -2.50 -16.22 -8.39
C GLU A 210 -2.46 -15.19 -9.52
N ALA A 211 -2.31 -15.64 -10.77
CA ALA A 211 -2.40 -14.79 -11.95
C ALA A 211 -3.79 -14.13 -12.09
N LEU A 212 -4.87 -14.88 -11.89
CA LEU A 212 -6.24 -14.35 -11.88
C LEU A 212 -6.44 -13.35 -10.75
N ALA A 213 -6.02 -13.69 -9.52
CA ALA A 213 -6.09 -12.77 -8.39
C ALA A 213 -5.32 -11.47 -8.67
N LEU A 214 -4.12 -11.56 -9.25
CA LEU A 214 -3.33 -10.40 -9.66
C LEU A 214 -4.07 -9.55 -10.70
N GLY A 215 -4.73 -10.17 -11.69
CA GLY A 215 -5.48 -9.44 -12.71
C GLY A 215 -6.69 -8.70 -12.18
N PHE A 216 -7.41 -9.26 -11.21
CA PHE A 216 -8.47 -8.54 -10.51
C PHE A 216 -7.91 -7.40 -9.65
N LEU A 217 -6.82 -7.63 -8.92
CA LEU A 217 -6.15 -6.58 -8.14
C LEU A 217 -5.68 -5.41 -9.01
N MET A 218 -5.26 -5.66 -10.25
CA MET A 218 -4.87 -4.60 -11.20
C MET A 218 -6.04 -3.81 -11.79
N ASN A 219 -7.29 -4.24 -11.57
CA ASN A 219 -8.49 -3.48 -11.94
C ASN A 219 -8.99 -2.55 -10.84
N THR A 220 -8.28 -2.47 -9.71
CA THR A 220 -8.60 -1.51 -8.66
C THR A 220 -8.52 -0.09 -9.19
N LYS A 221 -9.68 0.57 -9.21
CA LYS A 221 -9.81 1.98 -9.51
C LYS A 221 -9.87 2.76 -8.21
N GLY A 222 -9.61 4.05 -8.28
CA GLY A 222 -9.49 4.84 -7.06
C GLY A 222 -9.43 6.33 -7.28
N LEU A 223 -8.99 7.02 -6.23
CA LEU A 223 -9.05 8.48 -6.14
C LEU A 223 -8.31 9.17 -7.30
N VAL A 224 -7.12 8.68 -7.67
CA VAL A 224 -6.30 9.25 -8.76
C VAL A 224 -7.02 9.21 -10.10
N GLU A 225 -7.74 8.11 -10.40
CA GLU A 225 -8.52 8.05 -11.64
C GLU A 225 -9.66 9.06 -11.63
N LEU A 226 -10.41 9.17 -10.53
CA LEU A 226 -11.48 10.17 -10.42
C LEU A 226 -10.94 11.59 -10.59
N ILE A 227 -9.72 11.89 -10.11
CA ILE A 227 -9.08 13.19 -10.34
C ILE A 227 -8.89 13.41 -11.84
N VAL A 228 -8.27 12.45 -12.55
CA VAL A 228 -8.03 12.54 -13.99
C VAL A 228 -9.33 12.67 -14.78
N LEU A 229 -10.39 11.96 -14.37
CA LEU A 229 -11.71 12.07 -14.96
C LEU A 229 -12.34 13.44 -14.74
N ASN A 230 -12.25 13.99 -13.53
CA ASN A 230 -12.74 15.34 -13.21
C ASN A 230 -12.02 16.40 -14.07
N ILE A 231 -10.70 16.31 -14.19
CA ILE A 231 -9.92 17.22 -15.05
C ILE A 231 -10.31 17.08 -16.52
N GLY A 232 -10.50 15.85 -17.00
CA GLY A 232 -10.96 15.59 -18.36
C GLY A 232 -12.34 16.20 -18.65
N LYS A 233 -13.24 16.17 -17.66
CA LYS A 233 -14.55 16.82 -17.73
C LYS A 233 -14.44 18.35 -17.68
N ASP A 234 -13.64 18.90 -16.77
CA ASP A 234 -13.44 20.35 -16.62
C ASP A 234 -12.82 20.98 -17.89
N ARG A 235 -11.91 20.25 -18.57
CA ARG A 235 -11.35 20.64 -19.86
C ARG A 235 -12.26 20.36 -21.06
N LYS A 236 -13.51 19.92 -20.84
CA LYS A 236 -14.50 19.54 -21.86
C LYS A 236 -14.02 18.47 -22.85
N VAL A 237 -13.01 17.68 -22.47
CA VAL A 237 -12.52 16.53 -23.26
C VAL A 237 -13.48 15.34 -23.12
N LEU A 238 -14.16 15.25 -21.97
CA LEU A 238 -15.16 14.23 -21.68
C LEU A 238 -16.55 14.85 -21.61
N ASN A 239 -17.50 14.26 -22.33
CA ASN A 239 -18.91 14.60 -22.20
C ASN A 239 -19.47 14.09 -20.86
N ASP A 240 -20.53 14.72 -20.34
CA ASP A 240 -21.15 14.37 -19.05
C ASP A 240 -21.56 12.90 -18.98
N GLN A 241 -22.09 12.38 -20.09
CA GLN A 241 -22.48 10.99 -20.23
C GLN A 241 -21.28 10.04 -20.11
N THR A 242 -20.16 10.34 -20.77
CA THR A 242 -18.97 9.46 -20.71
C THR A 242 -18.26 9.54 -19.37
N PHE A 243 -18.28 10.72 -18.73
CA PHE A 243 -17.82 10.88 -17.36
C PHE A 243 -18.63 9.99 -16.40
N ALA A 244 -19.96 10.03 -16.48
CA ALA A 244 -20.82 9.21 -15.64
C ALA A 244 -20.59 7.70 -15.86
N ILE A 245 -20.43 7.30 -17.13
CA ILE A 245 -20.10 5.91 -17.51
C ILE A 245 -18.78 5.45 -16.89
N MET A 246 -17.73 6.27 -16.95
CA MET A 246 -16.41 5.90 -16.41
C MET A 246 -16.39 5.87 -14.87
N VAL A 247 -17.09 6.80 -14.21
CA VAL A 247 -17.22 6.79 -12.75
C VAL A 247 -17.97 5.54 -12.29
N LEU A 248 -19.09 5.19 -12.94
CA LEU A 248 -19.88 4.01 -12.60
C LEU A 248 -19.09 2.71 -12.83
N MET A 249 -18.35 2.62 -13.94
CA MET A 249 -17.43 1.53 -14.21
C MET A 249 -16.36 1.39 -13.12
N ALA A 250 -15.71 2.49 -12.71
CA ALA A 250 -14.66 2.48 -11.69
C ALA A 250 -15.19 1.99 -10.33
N LEU A 251 -16.38 2.43 -9.95
CA LEU A 251 -17.04 1.98 -8.72
C LEU A 251 -17.40 0.49 -8.78
N PHE A 252 -18.04 0.05 -9.88
CA PHE A 252 -18.47 -1.33 -10.05
C PHE A 252 -17.29 -2.32 -10.06
N THR A 253 -16.23 -1.99 -10.81
CA THR A 253 -15.04 -2.84 -10.91
C THR A 253 -14.28 -2.94 -9.59
N THR A 254 -14.15 -1.83 -8.87
CA THR A 254 -13.50 -1.82 -7.54
C THR A 254 -14.33 -2.59 -6.51
N PHE A 255 -15.65 -2.41 -6.52
CA PHE A 255 -16.56 -3.14 -5.62
C PHE A 255 -16.52 -4.66 -5.85
N ILE A 256 -16.43 -5.10 -7.11
CA ILE A 256 -16.34 -6.52 -7.47
C ILE A 256 -14.95 -7.11 -7.18
N THR A 257 -13.89 -6.30 -7.24
CA THR A 257 -12.52 -6.79 -7.07
C THR A 257 -12.32 -7.46 -5.71
N THR A 258 -12.75 -6.84 -4.61
CA THR A 258 -12.58 -7.39 -3.24
C THR A 258 -13.23 -8.77 -3.04
N PRO A 259 -14.53 -8.98 -3.32
CA PRO A 259 -15.17 -10.29 -3.15
C PRO A 259 -14.60 -11.34 -4.11
N VAL A 260 -14.23 -10.96 -5.34
CA VAL A 260 -13.63 -11.90 -6.30
C VAL A 260 -12.25 -12.36 -5.84
N VAL A 261 -11.41 -11.43 -5.37
CA VAL A 261 -10.09 -11.77 -4.84
C VAL A 261 -10.22 -12.70 -3.63
N LEU A 262 -11.18 -12.46 -2.72
CA LEU A 262 -11.45 -13.37 -1.60
C LEU A 262 -11.94 -14.77 -2.04
N ALA A 263 -12.74 -14.84 -3.09
CA ALA A 263 -13.26 -16.10 -3.61
C ALA A 263 -12.17 -16.93 -4.33
N VAL A 264 -11.33 -16.27 -5.14
CA VAL A 264 -10.25 -16.89 -5.92
C VAL A 264 -9.05 -17.21 -5.03
N TYR A 265 -8.67 -16.25 -4.18
CA TYR A 265 -7.56 -16.36 -3.25
C TYR A 265 -8.09 -16.78 -1.88
N LYS A 266 -8.42 -18.06 -1.73
CA LYS A 266 -8.64 -18.63 -0.39
C LYS A 266 -7.32 -18.54 0.38
N PRO A 267 -7.25 -17.76 1.47
CA PRO A 267 -6.02 -17.65 2.25
C PRO A 267 -5.56 -19.06 2.62
N ALA A 268 -4.25 -19.25 2.65
CA ALA A 268 -3.50 -20.51 2.77
C ALA A 268 -3.82 -21.39 4.00
N ARG A 269 -4.95 -21.17 4.68
CA ARG A 269 -5.53 -21.99 5.75
C ARG A 269 -5.83 -23.45 5.34
N LYS A 270 -5.76 -23.77 4.03
CA LYS A 270 -5.91 -25.14 3.51
C LYS A 270 -4.65 -25.76 2.91
N ARG A 271 -3.44 -25.21 3.14
CA ARG A 271 -2.28 -26.09 3.07
C ARG A 271 -2.37 -26.97 4.32
N LYS A 272 -3.05 -28.12 4.19
CA LYS A 272 -2.83 -29.26 5.08
C LYS A 272 -1.33 -29.50 5.00
N VAL A 273 -0.58 -28.90 5.92
CA VAL A 273 0.73 -29.41 6.25
C VAL A 273 0.38 -30.73 6.90
N ASP A 274 0.42 -31.80 6.11
CA ASP A 274 0.42 -33.14 6.66
C ASP A 274 1.68 -33.20 7.52
N TYR A 275 1.50 -32.91 8.80
CA TYR A 275 2.51 -33.15 9.81
C TYR A 275 2.74 -34.65 9.80
N LYS A 276 3.78 -35.06 9.07
CA LYS A 276 4.19 -36.46 8.86
C LYS A 276 4.54 -37.16 10.18
N TYR A 277 4.69 -36.39 11.26
CA TYR A 277 4.96 -36.87 12.62
C TYR A 277 3.84 -36.41 13.55
N ARG A 278 2.85 -37.29 13.77
CA ARG A 278 1.80 -37.14 14.78
C ARG A 278 2.17 -37.77 16.13
N THR A 279 3.34 -38.37 16.23
CA THR A 279 3.84 -39.03 17.43
C THR A 279 4.91 -38.17 18.08
N ILE A 280 4.74 -37.87 19.37
CA ILE A 280 5.75 -37.22 20.22
C ILE A 280 6.90 -38.21 20.53
N GLU A 281 6.69 -39.49 20.26
CA GLU A 281 7.66 -40.55 20.51
C GLU A 281 8.88 -40.40 19.59
N ARG A 282 10.03 -40.15 20.21
CA ARG A 282 11.29 -39.91 19.51
C ARG A 282 11.97 -41.22 19.17
N LYS A 283 12.41 -41.36 17.92
CA LYS A 283 13.24 -42.48 17.47
C LYS A 283 14.64 -42.49 18.10
N ASN A 284 15.16 -41.33 18.55
CA ASN A 284 16.45 -41.16 19.22
C ASN A 284 16.31 -40.31 20.49
N PRO A 285 16.56 -40.86 21.69
CA PRO A 285 16.38 -40.15 22.97
C PRO A 285 17.42 -39.05 23.27
N ASP A 286 18.51 -38.97 22.50
CA ASP A 286 19.64 -38.05 22.78
C ASP A 286 19.62 -36.75 21.95
N THR A 287 18.57 -36.50 21.17
CA THR A 287 18.46 -35.25 20.38
C THR A 287 17.83 -34.12 21.20
N GLN A 288 18.36 -32.90 21.13
CA GLN A 288 17.82 -31.74 21.86
C GLN A 288 16.34 -31.47 21.52
N LEU A 289 15.53 -31.12 22.53
CA LEU A 289 14.13 -30.77 22.35
C LEU A 289 13.99 -29.28 22.11
N ARG A 290 13.61 -28.92 20.88
CA ARG A 290 13.41 -27.54 20.43
C ARG A 290 11.95 -27.16 20.60
N ILE A 291 11.66 -26.27 21.55
CA ILE A 291 10.31 -25.74 21.78
C ILE A 291 10.26 -24.31 21.23
N LEU A 292 9.29 -24.02 20.37
CA LEU A 292 8.95 -22.65 20.00
C LEU A 292 7.81 -22.18 20.93
N ALA A 293 8.09 -21.19 21.76
CA ALA A 293 7.19 -20.68 22.77
C ALA A 293 6.71 -19.29 22.35
N CYS A 294 5.45 -19.18 21.94
CA CYS A 294 4.87 -17.93 21.42
C CYS A 294 4.08 -17.21 22.51
N PHE A 295 4.39 -15.94 22.78
CA PHE A 295 3.70 -15.13 23.78
C PHE A 295 3.15 -13.84 23.17
N HIS A 296 1.93 -13.47 23.56
CA HIS A 296 1.21 -12.30 23.06
C HIS A 296 1.09 -11.17 24.10
N SER A 297 1.24 -11.50 25.39
CA SER A 297 1.19 -10.53 26.49
C SER A 297 2.16 -10.96 27.60
N ALA A 298 2.77 -9.99 28.29
CA ALA A 298 3.68 -10.24 29.42
C ALA A 298 3.05 -11.08 30.55
N ARG A 299 1.71 -11.07 30.65
CA ARG A 299 0.94 -11.90 31.59
C ARG A 299 1.08 -13.41 31.35
N ASN A 300 1.39 -13.84 30.13
CA ASN A 300 1.47 -15.27 29.79
C ASN A 300 2.88 -15.84 29.97
N ILE A 301 3.87 -14.99 30.25
CA ILE A 301 5.27 -15.39 30.39
C ILE A 301 5.46 -16.37 31.57
N PRO A 302 4.93 -16.11 32.78
CA PRO A 302 5.12 -17.03 33.91
C PRO A 302 4.52 -18.41 33.67
N SER A 303 3.34 -18.47 33.06
CA SER A 303 2.65 -19.73 32.72
C SER A 303 3.44 -20.57 31.72
N MET A 304 4.05 -19.92 30.72
CA MET A 304 4.92 -20.58 29.75
C MET A 304 6.23 -21.04 30.38
N ILE A 305 6.83 -20.26 31.29
CA ILE A 305 8.03 -20.66 32.03
C ILE A 305 7.74 -21.90 32.89
N ASN A 306 6.64 -21.92 33.63
CA ASN A 306 6.25 -23.07 34.44
C ASN A 306 6.04 -24.33 33.58
N LEU A 307 5.46 -24.19 32.39
CA LEU A 307 5.27 -25.31 31.46
C LEU A 307 6.60 -25.81 30.88
N LEU A 308 7.53 -24.89 30.59
CA LEU A 308 8.89 -25.23 30.14
C LEU A 308 9.70 -25.92 31.24
N GLU A 309 9.56 -25.49 32.49
CA GLU A 309 10.18 -26.11 33.66
C GLU A 309 9.58 -27.49 33.96
N ALA A 310 8.25 -27.64 33.89
CA ALA A 310 7.60 -28.94 34.01
C ALA A 310 7.99 -29.90 32.87
N SER A 311 8.30 -29.37 31.68
CA SER A 311 8.78 -30.15 30.53
C SER A 311 10.26 -30.52 30.62
N ARG A 312 11.03 -29.98 31.59
CA ARG A 312 12.40 -30.43 31.85
C ARG A 312 12.33 -31.76 32.60
N GLY A 313 12.68 -32.84 31.91
CA GLY A 313 12.84 -34.15 32.55
C GLY A 313 13.92 -34.17 33.63
N VAL A 314 13.82 -35.10 34.58
CA VAL A 314 14.66 -35.24 35.79
C VAL A 314 16.14 -35.60 35.49
N LYS A 315 16.49 -35.95 34.25
CA LYS A 315 17.84 -36.41 33.88
C LYS A 315 18.68 -35.30 33.26
N LYS A 316 19.96 -35.19 33.67
CA LYS A 316 21.04 -34.37 33.09
C LYS A 316 21.36 -34.74 31.63
N ARG A 317 20.41 -34.62 30.71
CA ARG A 317 20.63 -34.81 29.26
C ARG A 317 20.41 -33.49 28.51
N GLU A 318 21.14 -33.36 27.40
CA GLU A 318 21.37 -32.11 26.68
C GLU A 318 20.11 -31.26 26.44
N GLY A 319 20.16 -30.05 27.00
CA GLY A 319 19.49 -28.81 26.63
C GLY A 319 18.12 -28.89 25.94
N LEU A 320 17.07 -28.57 26.70
CA LEU A 320 15.86 -27.96 26.14
C LEU A 320 16.26 -26.64 25.45
N SER A 321 16.07 -26.54 24.15
CA SER A 321 16.31 -25.29 23.40
C SER A 321 14.97 -24.60 23.19
N VAL A 322 14.79 -23.45 23.83
CA VAL A 322 13.55 -22.68 23.73
C VAL A 322 13.77 -21.48 22.82
N TYR A 323 12.95 -21.39 21.78
CA TYR A 323 12.85 -20.22 20.92
C TYR A 323 11.62 -19.43 21.38
N ALA A 324 11.83 -18.27 21.97
CA ALA A 324 10.73 -17.42 22.40
C ALA A 324 10.31 -16.49 21.23
N LEU A 325 9.03 -16.45 20.89
CA LEU A 325 8.47 -15.61 19.84
C LEU A 325 7.42 -14.65 20.43
N HIS A 326 7.69 -13.34 20.35
CA HIS A 326 6.72 -12.33 20.74
C HIS A 326 5.78 -12.01 19.58
N LEU A 327 4.48 -12.23 19.76
CA LEU A 327 3.43 -11.94 18.78
C LEU A 327 2.88 -10.53 19.02
N MET A 328 3.34 -9.57 18.23
CA MET A 328 2.68 -8.26 18.12
C MET A 328 1.51 -8.34 17.13
N GLU A 329 0.37 -7.77 17.52
CA GLU A 329 -0.75 -7.55 16.60
C GLU A 329 -0.33 -6.54 15.53
N LEU A 330 -0.48 -6.91 14.24
CA LEU A 330 -0.41 -5.94 13.17
C LEU A 330 -1.72 -5.15 13.19
N SER A 331 -1.67 -3.92 13.72
CA SER A 331 -2.70 -2.92 13.48
C SER A 331 -2.86 -2.72 11.97
N GLU A 332 -4.10 -2.53 11.50
CA GLU A 332 -4.50 -2.39 10.08
C GLU A 332 -3.87 -1.18 9.37
N ARG A 333 -3.01 -0.41 10.04
CA ARG A 333 -2.47 0.86 9.56
C ARG A 333 -1.12 0.70 8.85
N SER A 334 -0.93 1.53 7.82
CA SER A 334 0.28 1.66 6.98
C SER A 334 1.58 1.75 7.79
N SER A 335 1.53 2.35 8.98
CA SER A 335 2.64 2.52 9.92
C SER A 335 3.15 1.21 10.54
N ALA A 336 2.29 0.20 10.72
CA ALA A 336 2.67 -1.10 11.24
C ALA A 336 3.57 -1.88 10.26
N ILE A 337 3.37 -1.67 8.95
CA ILE A 337 4.18 -2.28 7.88
C ILE A 337 5.62 -1.72 7.89
N LEU A 338 5.77 -0.42 8.18
CA LEU A 338 7.07 0.23 8.34
C LEU A 338 7.87 -0.38 9.51
N MET A 339 7.19 -0.69 10.62
CA MET A 339 7.80 -1.37 11.77
C MET A 339 8.31 -2.78 11.42
N VAL A 340 7.57 -3.55 10.62
CA VAL A 340 7.99 -4.90 10.16
C VAL A 340 9.27 -4.81 9.32
N HIS A 341 9.37 -3.83 8.42
CA HIS A 341 10.55 -3.61 7.61
C HIS A 341 11.76 -3.12 8.43
N LYS A 342 11.55 -2.29 9.46
CA LYS A 342 12.60 -1.80 10.36
C LYS A 342 13.19 -2.92 11.22
N ALA A 343 12.34 -3.81 11.76
CA ALA A 343 12.80 -4.98 12.53
C ALA A 343 13.66 -5.93 11.69
N ARG A 344 13.38 -6.06 10.39
CA ARG A 344 14.17 -6.87 9.45
C ARG A 344 15.54 -6.26 9.12
N LYS A 345 15.67 -4.93 9.17
CA LYS A 345 16.92 -4.20 8.83
C LYS A 345 17.91 -4.16 9.99
N ASN A 346 17.43 -4.29 11.23
CA ASN A 346 18.24 -4.20 12.45
C ASN A 346 18.93 -5.52 12.88
N GLY A 347 19.01 -6.53 12.00
CA GLY A 347 19.91 -7.68 12.19
C GLY A 347 19.65 -8.55 13.43
N PHE A 348 18.49 -9.20 13.51
CA PHE A 348 18.31 -10.39 14.36
C PHE A 348 18.59 -11.67 13.54
N PRO A 349 19.16 -12.72 14.16
CA PRO A 349 19.92 -13.74 13.45
C PRO A 349 19.11 -14.45 12.38
N SER A 350 19.66 -14.38 11.17
CA SER A 350 19.26 -15.04 9.95
C SER A 350 19.29 -16.56 10.11
N GLY A 351 18.13 -17.18 10.25
CA GLY A 351 18.05 -18.61 10.48
C GLY A 351 16.75 -19.29 10.09
N ILE A 352 15.96 -18.77 9.14
CA ILE A 352 14.86 -19.55 8.51
C ILE A 352 14.81 -19.25 7.00
N ARG A 353 14.85 -20.32 6.19
CA ARG A 353 14.70 -20.33 4.74
C ARG A 353 13.40 -19.65 4.29
N ALA A 354 13.50 -18.97 3.14
CA ALA A 354 12.42 -18.31 2.41
C ALA A 354 11.13 -19.15 2.32
N GLY A 355 10.01 -18.59 2.77
CA GLY A 355 8.67 -19.17 2.54
C GLY A 355 7.65 -19.07 3.67
N THR A 356 7.90 -18.34 4.76
CA THR A 356 6.93 -18.16 5.87
C THR A 356 6.55 -16.69 6.05
N PRO A 357 5.26 -16.38 6.33
CA PRO A 357 4.79 -15.00 6.48
C PRO A 357 5.48 -14.34 7.68
N VAL A 358 6.06 -13.17 7.43
CA VAL A 358 6.94 -12.45 8.35
C VAL A 358 6.11 -11.87 9.50
N VAL A 359 6.25 -12.47 10.68
CA VAL A 359 5.85 -11.89 11.98
C VAL A 359 7.11 -11.32 12.62
N ILE A 360 7.00 -10.12 13.19
CA ILE A 360 8.12 -9.38 13.81
C ILE A 360 8.81 -10.27 14.85
N MET A 361 10.11 -10.45 14.67
CA MET A 361 10.90 -11.56 15.20
C MET A 361 11.86 -11.03 16.27
N LEU A 362 11.41 -10.96 17.52
CA LEU A 362 12.32 -10.85 18.67
C LEU A 362 12.71 -12.26 19.10
N LEU A 363 13.72 -12.82 18.44
CA LEU A 363 14.23 -14.15 18.74
C LEU A 363 15.20 -14.06 19.92
N TRP A 364 14.69 -14.25 21.14
CA TRP A 364 15.54 -14.45 22.29
C TRP A 364 15.97 -15.92 22.32
N HIS A 365 17.26 -16.18 22.03
CA HIS A 365 17.85 -17.50 22.24
C HIS A 365 18.24 -17.63 23.72
N LEU A 366 17.29 -18.05 24.55
CA LEU A 366 17.56 -18.41 25.94
C LEU A 366 18.24 -19.78 25.96
N ARG A 367 19.58 -19.77 25.98
CA ARG A 367 20.37 -20.94 26.36
C ARG A 367 20.47 -20.93 27.88
N LEU A 368 19.57 -21.67 28.54
CA LEU A 368 19.68 -21.89 29.98
C LEU A 368 20.89 -22.80 30.24
N SER A 369 22.07 -22.19 30.38
CA SER A 369 23.29 -22.84 30.86
C SER A 369 23.26 -22.86 32.39
N ASN A 370 23.46 -24.03 32.98
CA ASN A 370 23.54 -24.18 34.43
C ASN A 370 24.72 -23.38 34.99
N ASN A 371 24.48 -22.66 36.10
CA ASN A 371 25.41 -22.65 37.21
C ASN A 371 25.06 -23.84 38.12
#